data_AF-A0A5K0VKP2-F1
#
_entry.id   AF-A0A5K0VKP2-F1
#
_cell.length_a   1.000
_cell.length_b   1.000
_cell.length_c   1.000
_cell.angle_alpha   90.00
_cell.angle_beta   90.00
_cell.angle_gamma   90.00
#
_symmetry.space_group_name_H-M   'P 1'
#
loop_
_entity.id
_entity.type
_entity.pdbx_description
1 polymer ?
#
loop_
_entity_poly.entity_id
_entity_poly.type
_entity_poly.pdbx_seq_one_letter_code
_entity_poly.pdbx_strand_id
1 'polypeptide(L)' 'MYLPPGFRFHPSDEELLLHYLLPKTLGMAFSDNVIADINLYKYDPWVLP' A
#
# COMPACT_ATOMS: atom_id res chain seq x y z
N MET A 1 7.65 -6.61 11.79
CA MET A 1 8.79 -5.68 11.58
C MET A 1 8.78 -4.64 12.68
N TYR A 2 9.95 -4.26 13.21
CA TYR A 2 10.09 -3.17 14.18
C TYR A 2 10.57 -1.92 13.44
N LEU A 3 9.75 -0.87 13.42
CA LEU A 3 10.08 0.41 12.79
C LEU A 3 10.41 1.43 13.89
N PRO A 4 11.49 2.22 13.75
CA PRO A 4 11.84 3.22 14.75
C PRO A 4 10.75 4.31 14.84
N PRO A 5 10.57 4.94 16.02
CA PRO A 5 9.65 6.07 16.16
C PRO A 5 9.92 7.16 15.12
N GLY A 6 8.86 7.64 14.47
CA GLY A 6 8.94 8.66 13.42
C GLY A 6 8.99 8.10 12.00
N PHE A 7 9.25 6.80 11.82
CA PHE A 7 9.11 6.17 10.51
C PHE A 7 7.63 6.12 10.10
N ARG A 8 7.32 6.63 8.91
CA ARG A 8 5.97 6.67 8.35
C ARG A 8 6.00 6.24 6.90
N PHE A 9 4.89 5.69 6.44
CA PHE A 9 4.67 5.45 5.03
C PHE A 9 4.44 6.78 4.32
N HIS A 10 5.42 7.21 3.53
CA HIS A 10 5.38 8.46 2.74
C HIS A 10 6.13 8.29 1.41
N PRO A 11 5.69 7.38 0.52
CA PRO A 11 6.32 7.17 -0.77
C PRO A 11 6.02 8.31 -1.74
N SER A 12 6.91 8.51 -2.70
CA SER A 12 6.68 9.29 -3.92
C SER A 12 5.78 8.56 -4.91
N ASP A 13 5.25 9.28 -5.91
CA ASP A 13 4.44 8.69 -6.99
C ASP A 13 5.19 7.59 -7.75
N GLU A 14 6.48 7.82 -8.02
CA GLU A 14 7.34 6.84 -8.68
C GLU A 14 7.49 5.58 -7.83
N GLU A 15 7.69 5.73 -6.52
CA GLU A 15 7.81 4.59 -5.61
C GLU A 15 6.50 3.80 -5.52
N LEU A 16 5.34 4.47 -5.48
CA LEU A 16 4.02 3.82 -5.51
C LEU A 16 3.83 2.96 -6.77
N LEU A 17 4.19 3.49 -7.94
CA LEU A 17 4.04 2.79 -9.21
C LEU A 17 5.00 1.60 -9.31
N LEU A 18 6.30 1.85 -9.10
CA LEU A 18 7.36 0.87 -9.37
C LEU A 18 7.47 -0.22 -8.31
N HIS A 19 7.26 0.12 -7.03
CA HIS A 19 7.52 -0.81 -5.92
C HIS A 19 6.26 -1.43 -5.32
N TYR A 20 5.07 -0.88 -5.60
CA TYR A 20 3.81 -1.41 -5.05
C TYR A 20 2.84 -1.86 -6.15
N LEU A 21 2.50 -1.00 -7.10
CA LEU A 21 1.49 -1.33 -8.11
C LEU A 21 2.01 -2.32 -9.16
N LEU A 22 3.16 -2.06 -9.77
CA LEU A 22 3.71 -2.90 -10.83
C LEU A 22 4.00 -4.34 -10.37
N PRO A 23 4.65 -4.58 -9.21
CA PRO A 23 4.87 -5.94 -8.73
C PRO A 23 3.56 -6.68 -8.48
N LYS A 24 2.55 -5.98 -7.95
CA LYS A 24 1.22 -6.55 -7.69
C LYS A 24 0.52 -6.99 -8.98
N THR A 25 0.58 -6.20 -10.04
CA THR A 25 -0.04 -6.56 -11.34
C THR A 25 0.71 -7.69 -12.05
N LEU A 26 2.00 -7.88 -11.75
CA LEU A 26 2.82 -8.98 -12.26
C LEU A 26 2.73 -10.26 -11.42
N GLY A 27 1.97 -10.26 -10.32
CA GLY A 27 1.87 -11.39 -9.40
C GLY A 27 3.16 -11.67 -8.63
N MET A 28 4.05 -10.68 -8.54
CA MET A 28 5.30 -10.79 -7.79
C MET A 28 5.03 -10.63 -6.30
N ALA A 29 5.83 -11.29 -5.47
CA ALA A 29 5.86 -10.99 -4.04
C ALA A 29 6.44 -9.58 -3.83
N PHE A 30 5.76 -8.74 -3.06
CA PHE A 30 6.22 -7.39 -2.69
C PHE A 30 6.00 -7.15 -1.19
N SER A 31 6.60 -6.07 -0.68
CA SER A 31 6.73 -5.81 0.76
C SER A 31 5.40 -5.87 1.52
N ASP A 32 5.46 -6.41 2.73
CA ASP A 32 4.36 -6.69 3.66
C ASP A 32 3.22 -5.65 3.65
N ASN A 33 2.00 -6.13 3.41
CA ASN A 33 0.66 -5.69 3.85
C ASN A 33 0.40 -4.22 4.25
N VAL A 34 1.18 -3.25 3.77
CA VAL A 34 0.99 -1.82 4.07
C VAL A 34 -0.18 -1.25 3.26
N ILE A 35 -0.49 -1.88 2.11
CA ILE A 35 -1.65 -1.59 1.26
C ILE A 35 -2.56 -2.81 1.27
N ALA A 36 -3.78 -2.65 1.80
CA ALA A 36 -4.78 -3.72 1.88
C ALA A 36 -5.51 -3.98 0.55
N ASP A 37 -5.92 -5.23 0.33
CA ASP A 37 -6.83 -5.59 -0.76
C ASP A 37 -8.29 -5.35 -0.37
N ILE A 38 -8.93 -4.38 -1.01
CA ILE A 38 -10.33 -4.05 -0.77
C ILE A 38 -10.99 -3.57 -2.05
N ASN A 39 -12.28 -3.92 -2.21
CA ASN A 39 -13.11 -3.28 -3.22
C ASN A 39 -13.59 -1.92 -2.69
N LEU A 40 -12.86 -0.86 -3.04
CA LEU A 40 -13.13 0.50 -2.57
C LEU A 40 -14.55 0.97 -2.85
N TYR A 41 -15.15 0.56 -3.98
CA TYR A 41 -16.49 1.01 -4.39
C TYR A 41 -17.64 0.40 -3.60
N LYS A 42 -17.37 -0.54 -2.68
CA LYS A 42 -18.39 -1.11 -1.80
C LYS A 42 -18.58 -0.33 -0.49
N TYR A 43 -17.73 0.65 -0.22
CA TYR A 43 -17.66 1.32 1.07
C TYR A 43 -17.75 2.83 0.88
N ASP A 44 -18.45 3.49 1.81
CA ASP A 44 -18.36 4.94 1.90
C ASP A 44 -16.95 5.36 2.34
N PRO A 45 -16.41 6.49 1.84
CA PRO A 45 -15.04 6.91 2.17
C PRO A 45 -14.77 7.04 3.67
N TRP A 46 -15.77 7.46 4.46
CA TRP A 46 -15.64 7.67 5.90
C TRP A 46 -15.75 6.40 6.76
N VAL A 47 -16.12 5.26 6.17
CA VAL A 47 -16.06 3.97 6.89
C VAL A 47 -14.69 3.30 6.78
N LEU A 48 -13.84 3.81 5.89
CA LEU A 48 -12.43 3.44 5.82
C LEU A 48 -11.65 4.27 6.86
N PRO A 49 -10.73 3.64 7.61
CA PRO A 49 -9.97 4.30 8.69
C PRO A 49 -8.99 5.37 8.19
#